data_AF-A0A8C2F5V5-F1
#
_entry.id   AF-A0A8C2F5V5-F1
#
_cell.length_a   1.000
_cell.length_b   1.000
_cell.length_c   1.000
_cell.angle_alpha   90.00
_cell.angle_beta   90.00
_cell.angle_gamma   90.00
#
_symmetry.space_group_name_H-M   'P 1'
#
loop_
_entity.id
_entity.type
_entity.pdbx_description
1 polymer ?
#
loop_
_entity_poly.entity_id
_entity_poly.type
_entity_poly.pdbx_seq_one_letter_code
_entity_poly.pdbx_strand_id
1 'polypeptide(L)'
;MESIFHEKQEGSLCAQHCLNNLLQGEYFSPVELSSIAEQLDEEERMRMAEGGVQTEEYRTFLQQPSGNMDDSGFFSIQVRHSKAVQKLWVFCFRMGGLSKQSKSSQFLKER
;
A
#
# COMPACT_ATOMS: atom_id res chain seq x y z
N MET A 1 -9.75 -29.29 7.88
CA MET A 1 -9.50 -28.60 6.60
C MET A 1 -9.18 -27.17 6.97
N GLU A 2 -7.99 -26.70 6.65
CA GLU A 2 -7.73 -25.25 6.64
C GLU A 2 -8.62 -24.65 5.54
N SER A 3 -9.57 -23.81 5.92
CA SER A 3 -10.47 -23.15 4.98
C SER A 3 -9.70 -22.05 4.24
N ILE A 4 -9.67 -22.10 2.91
CA ILE A 4 -9.16 -21.01 2.09
C ILE A 4 -10.12 -19.82 2.21
N PHE A 5 -9.58 -18.64 2.53
CA PHE A 5 -10.36 -17.41 2.55
C PHE A 5 -10.61 -16.94 1.12
N HIS A 6 -11.88 -16.77 0.75
CA HIS A 6 -12.29 -16.22 -0.52
C HIS A 6 -13.48 -15.27 -0.37
N GLU A 7 -13.19 -13.98 -0.49
CA GLU A 7 -14.14 -12.90 -0.62
C GLU A 7 -14.56 -12.75 -2.09
N LYS A 8 -15.85 -12.94 -2.36
CA LYS A 8 -16.43 -12.76 -3.69
C LYS A 8 -16.55 -11.27 -4.00
N GLN A 9 -16.27 -10.92 -5.24
CA GLN A 9 -16.40 -9.54 -5.67
C GLN A 9 -17.87 -9.13 -5.77
N GLU A 10 -18.20 -8.02 -5.12
CA GLU A 10 -19.49 -7.33 -5.25
C GLU A 10 -19.26 -5.92 -5.79
N GLY A 11 -19.96 -5.57 -6.88
CA GLY A 11 -19.75 -4.29 -7.58
C GLY A 11 -18.36 -4.18 -8.23
N SER A 12 -17.89 -2.95 -8.38
CA SER A 12 -16.62 -2.62 -9.06
C SER A 12 -15.40 -2.57 -8.12
N LEU A 13 -15.49 -3.15 -6.91
CA LEU A 13 -14.47 -3.05 -5.85
C LEU A 13 -13.34 -4.08 -6.01
N CYS A 14 -12.84 -4.28 -7.24
CA CYS A 14 -11.88 -5.34 -7.55
C CYS A 14 -10.58 -5.26 -6.72
N ALA A 15 -10.15 -4.05 -6.36
CA ALA A 15 -8.94 -3.85 -5.55
C ALA A 15 -9.07 -4.40 -4.13
N GLN A 16 -10.19 -4.17 -3.46
CA GLN A 16 -10.47 -4.70 -2.12
C GLN A 16 -10.41 -6.22 -2.14
N HIS A 17 -11.24 -6.84 -2.97
CA HIS A 17 -11.38 -8.30 -2.98
C HIS A 17 -10.09 -8.98 -3.45
N CYS A 18 -9.33 -8.36 -4.37
CA CYS A 18 -8.01 -8.84 -4.76
C CYS A 18 -7.05 -8.88 -3.56
N LEU A 19 -6.98 -7.79 -2.79
CA LEU A 19 -6.06 -7.67 -1.65
C LEU A 19 -6.45 -8.58 -0.49
N ASN A 20 -7.74 -8.66 -0.16
CA ASN A 20 -8.23 -9.49 0.93
C ASN A 20 -8.08 -10.99 0.60
N ASN A 21 -8.34 -11.38 -0.65
CA ASN A 21 -8.06 -12.74 -1.12
C ASN A 21 -6.56 -13.06 -1.10
N LEU A 22 -5.71 -12.12 -1.52
CA LEU A 22 -4.26 -12.32 -1.51
C LEU A 22 -3.71 -12.50 -0.08
N LEU A 23 -4.20 -11.69 0.86
CA LEU A 23 -3.79 -11.74 2.27
C LEU A 23 -4.52 -12.80 3.09
N GLN A 24 -5.45 -13.53 2.47
CA GLN A 24 -6.28 -14.55 3.11
C GLN A 24 -7.02 -14.01 4.36
N GLY A 25 -7.62 -12.82 4.25
CA GLY A 25 -8.45 -12.23 5.29
C GLY A 25 -8.99 -10.85 4.93
N GLU A 26 -9.93 -10.34 5.73
CA GLU A 26 -10.58 -9.03 5.55
C GLU A 26 -9.68 -7.90 6.09
N TYR A 27 -8.66 -7.52 5.32
CA TYR A 27 -7.66 -6.53 5.74
C TYR A 27 -7.92 -5.12 5.24
N PHE A 28 -8.77 -4.97 4.24
CA PHE A 28 -9.06 -3.70 3.57
C PHE A 28 -10.54 -3.55 3.31
N SER A 29 -11.03 -2.33 3.53
CA SER A 29 -12.36 -1.86 3.14
C SER A 29 -12.27 -0.84 2.00
N PRO A 30 -13.37 -0.55 1.28
CA PRO A 30 -13.39 0.49 0.25
C PRO A 30 -12.95 1.85 0.79
N VAL A 31 -13.41 2.20 2.01
CA VAL A 31 -13.13 3.48 2.66
C VAL A 31 -11.63 3.64 2.94
N GLU A 32 -10.98 2.57 3.40
CA GLU A 32 -9.53 2.58 3.59
C GLU A 32 -8.79 2.76 2.26
N LEU A 33 -9.22 2.07 1.19
CA LEU A 33 -8.63 2.22 -0.13
C LEU A 33 -8.82 3.63 -0.72
N SER A 34 -9.98 4.25 -0.52
CA SER A 34 -10.22 5.66 -0.90
C SER A 34 -9.30 6.61 -0.15
N SER A 35 -9.16 6.43 1.17
CA SER A 35 -8.25 7.25 1.97
C SER A 35 -6.79 7.15 1.51
N ILE A 36 -6.39 5.97 1.03
CA ILE A 36 -5.05 5.74 0.45
C ILE A 36 -4.92 6.41 -0.92
N ALA A 37 -5.96 6.36 -1.75
CA ALA A 37 -5.97 7.03 -3.05
C ALA A 37 -5.79 8.55 -2.87
N GLU A 38 -6.52 9.16 -1.93
CA GLU A 38 -6.40 10.58 -1.60
C GLU A 38 -4.99 10.95 -1.11
N GLN A 39 -4.36 10.10 -0.30
CA GLN A 39 -2.99 10.31 0.16
C GLN A 39 -1.98 10.29 -1.01
N LEU A 40 -2.18 9.38 -1.96
CA LEU A 40 -1.31 9.31 -3.15
C LEU A 40 -1.52 10.53 -4.06
N ASP A 41 -2.75 10.99 -4.25
CA ASP A 41 -3.04 12.21 -5.00
C ASP A 41 -2.39 13.44 -4.35
N GLU A 42 -2.42 13.51 -3.02
CA GLU A 42 -1.74 14.55 -2.24
C GLU A 42 -0.22 14.51 -2.43
N GLU A 43 0.39 13.32 -2.34
CA GLU A 43 1.82 13.14 -2.56
C GLU A 43 2.24 13.52 -3.99
N GLU A 44 1.45 13.15 -4.99
CA GLU A 44 1.65 13.54 -6.38
C GLU A 44 1.54 15.06 -6.55
N ARG A 45 0.55 15.69 -5.90
CA ARG A 45 0.41 17.15 -5.89
C ARG A 45 1.61 17.85 -5.26
N MET A 46 2.10 17.35 -4.14
CA MET A 46 3.27 17.91 -3.45
C MET A 46 4.53 17.81 -4.31
N ARG A 47 4.74 16.68 -4.99
CA ARG A 47 5.86 16.51 -5.93
C ARG A 47 5.76 17.44 -7.13
N MET A 48 4.56 17.64 -7.68
CA MET A 48 4.35 18.61 -8.77
C MET A 48 4.61 20.05 -8.31
N ALA A 49 4.30 20.37 -7.06
CA ALA A 49 4.58 21.69 -6.48
C ALA A 49 6.09 21.99 -6.37
N GLU A 50 6.95 20.97 -6.25
CA GLU A 50 8.41 21.13 -6.28
C GLU A 50 8.91 21.70 -7.61
N GLY A 51 8.20 21.41 -8.72
CA GLY A 51 8.47 21.99 -10.05
C GLY A 51 8.01 23.44 -10.21
N GLY A 52 7.38 24.01 -9.18
CA GLY A 52 6.87 25.38 -9.16
C GLY A 52 5.34 25.44 -9.25
N VAL A 53 4.71 26.02 -8.24
CA VAL A 53 3.24 26.14 -8.12
C VAL A 53 2.58 27.13 -9.08
N GLN A 54 3.38 27.96 -9.77
CA GLN A 54 2.89 28.96 -10.73
C GLN A 54 3.00 28.48 -12.19
N THR A 55 3.43 27.25 -12.40
CA THR A 55 3.59 26.66 -13.74
C THR A 55 2.22 26.27 -14.31
N GLU A 56 2.09 26.30 -15.64
CA GLU A 56 0.85 25.91 -16.32
C GLU A 56 0.56 24.42 -16.12
N GLU A 57 1.62 23.62 -16.00
CA GLU A 57 1.60 22.20 -15.69
C GLU A 57 0.95 21.92 -14.32
N TYR A 58 1.32 22.69 -13.30
CA TYR A 58 0.71 22.57 -11.96
C TYR A 58 -0.78 22.97 -11.97
N ARG A 59 -1.13 24.04 -12.69
CA ARG A 59 -2.53 24.48 -12.81
C ARG A 59 -3.39 23.47 -13.56
N THR A 60 -2.84 22.87 -14.62
CA THR A 60 -3.50 21.81 -15.38
C THR A 60 -3.70 20.57 -14.51
N PHE A 61 -2.67 20.18 -13.75
CA PHE A 61 -2.74 19.05 -12.82
C PHE A 61 -3.84 19.24 -11.76
N LEU A 62 -4.00 20.43 -11.19
CA LEU A 62 -5.07 20.72 -10.22
C LEU A 62 -6.50 20.60 -10.77
N GLN A 63 -6.67 20.70 -12.09
CA GLN A 63 -7.98 20.55 -12.73
C GLN A 63 -8.28 19.10 -13.10
N GLN A 64 -7.29 18.21 -13.06
CA GLN A 64 -7.49 16.81 -13.38
C GLN A 64 -8.17 16.08 -12.21
N PRO A 65 -9.10 15.16 -12.49
CA PRO A 65 -9.64 14.27 -11.47
C PRO A 65 -8.53 13.35 -10.93
N SER A 66 -8.79 12.73 -9.77
CA SER A 66 -7.88 11.74 -9.20
C SER A 66 -7.52 10.66 -10.23
N GLY A 67 -6.23 10.38 -10.38
CA GLY A 67 -5.75 9.23 -11.14
C GLY A 67 -5.76 7.93 -10.33
N ASN A 68 -5.94 8.04 -9.01
CA ASN A 68 -5.84 6.94 -8.07
C ASN A 68 -7.18 6.30 -7.70
N MET A 69 -8.27 7.03 -7.84
CA MET A 69 -9.64 6.54 -7.64
C MET A 69 -10.59 7.19 -8.65
N ASP A 70 -11.50 6.39 -9.22
CA ASP A 70 -12.63 6.91 -9.98
C ASP A 70 -13.97 6.75 -9.25
N ASP A 71 -14.99 7.50 -9.70
CA ASP A 71 -16.35 7.46 -9.14
C ASP A 71 -17.07 6.12 -9.37
N SER A 72 -16.49 5.24 -10.21
CA SER A 72 -17.00 3.89 -10.47
C SER A 72 -16.46 2.86 -9.48
N GLY A 73 -15.49 3.23 -8.62
CA GLY A 73 -14.89 2.34 -7.62
C GLY A 73 -13.63 1.61 -8.10
N PHE A 74 -13.03 2.03 -9.22
CA PHE A 74 -11.73 1.53 -9.65
C PHE A 74 -10.60 2.25 -8.94
N PHE A 75 -9.59 1.46 -8.55
CA PHE A 75 -8.38 1.95 -7.90
C PHE A 75 -7.15 1.69 -8.77
N SER A 76 -6.23 2.65 -8.79
CA SER A 76 -4.97 2.51 -9.52
C SER A 76 -4.13 1.35 -8.98
N ILE A 77 -3.15 0.92 -9.78
CA ILE A 77 -2.15 -0.06 -9.34
C ILE A 77 -1.30 0.47 -8.18
N GLN A 78 -1.10 1.79 -8.08
CA GLN A 78 -0.30 2.42 -7.02
C GLN A 78 -0.99 2.29 -5.67
N VAL A 79 -2.32 2.51 -5.60
CA VAL A 79 -3.14 2.27 -4.39
C VAL A 79 -2.97 0.83 -3.91
N ARG A 80 -3.05 -0.13 -4.84
CA ARG A 80 -2.90 -1.56 -4.55
C ARG A 80 -1.50 -1.90 -4.06
N HIS A 81 -0.45 -1.41 -4.72
CA HIS A 81 0.94 -1.71 -4.35
C HIS A 81 1.37 -1.06 -3.02
N SER A 82 1.04 0.21 -2.80
CA SER A 82 1.49 0.99 -1.64
C SER A 82 1.23 0.29 -0.32
N LYS A 83 0.01 -0.25 -0.14
CA LYS A 83 -0.40 -0.89 1.12
C LYS A 83 -0.28 -2.41 1.13
N ALA A 84 -0.47 -3.10 0.00
CA ALA A 84 -0.21 -4.54 -0.06
C ALA A 84 1.25 -4.83 0.31
N VAL A 85 2.18 -4.12 -0.33
CA VAL A 85 3.61 -4.30 -0.09
C VAL A 85 3.97 -3.84 1.31
N GLN A 86 3.49 -2.70 1.81
CA GLN A 86 3.78 -2.29 3.20
C GLN A 86 3.28 -3.31 4.23
N LYS A 87 2.04 -3.82 4.13
CA LYS A 87 1.53 -4.83 5.07
C LYS A 87 2.28 -6.16 4.94
N LEU A 88 2.55 -6.63 3.71
CA LEU A 88 3.34 -7.85 3.50
C LEU A 88 4.77 -7.70 4.04
N TRP A 89 5.37 -6.53 3.86
CA TRP A 89 6.73 -6.25 4.31
C TRP A 89 6.81 -6.19 5.83
N VAL A 90 5.83 -5.56 6.50
CA VAL A 90 5.70 -5.59 7.96
C VAL A 90 5.46 -7.01 8.46
N PHE A 91 4.59 -7.79 7.80
CA PHE A 91 4.32 -9.18 8.17
C PHE A 91 5.58 -10.05 8.02
N CYS A 92 6.30 -9.93 6.90
CA CYS A 92 7.52 -10.67 6.63
C CYS A 92 8.67 -10.25 7.57
N PHE A 93 8.80 -8.96 7.88
CA PHE A 93 9.80 -8.44 8.82
C PHE A 93 9.50 -8.87 10.27
N ARG A 94 8.22 -8.88 10.68
CA ARG A 94 7.78 -9.37 12.00
C ARG A 94 8.07 -10.87 12.17
N MET A 95 7.89 -11.66 11.12
CA MET A 95 8.22 -13.09 11.11
C MET A 95 9.73 -13.37 11.04
N GLY A 96 10.53 -12.44 10.50
CA GLY A 96 12.01 -12.52 10.52
C GLY A 96 12.66 -12.04 11.83
N GLY A 97 11.89 -11.52 12.78
CA GLY A 97 12.37 -10.79 13.97
C GLY A 97 12.53 -11.60 15.26
N LEU A 98 12.50 -12.93 15.23
CA LEU A 98 12.73 -13.78 16.42
C LEU A 98 13.76 -14.89 16.14
N SER A 99 15.01 -14.49 15.87
CA SER A 99 16.17 -15.35 16.11
C SER A 99 17.36 -14.54 16.63
N LYS A 100 17.17 -13.82 17.74
CA LYS A 100 18.30 -13.49 18.62
C LYS A 100 18.74 -14.77 19.34
N GLN A 101 19.55 -15.59 18.68
CA GLN A 101 20.43 -16.51 19.40
C GLN A 101 21.78 -15.84 19.62
N SER A 102 22.06 -15.63 20.90
CA SER A 102 23.36 -15.33 21.49
C SER A 102 24.50 -16.06 20.77
N LYS A 103 25.51 -15.32 20.31
CA LYS A 103 26.91 -15.75 20.21
C LYS A 103 27.78 -14.54 19.81
N SER A 104 28.03 -13.65 20.76
CA SER A 104 29.11 -12.66 20.63
C SER A 104 29.75 -12.45 21.99
N SER A 105 30.48 -13.46 22.45
CA SER A 105 31.43 -13.39 23.59
C SER A 105 32.28 -14.67 23.63
N GLN A 106 32.95 -15.03 22.54
CA GLN A 106 33.97 -16.09 22.58
C GLN A 106 35.07 -16.00 21.52
N PHE A 107 35.24 -14.87 20.82
CA PHE A 107 36.20 -14.77 19.70
C PHE A 107 37.27 -13.67 19.84
N LEU A 108 37.60 -13.28 21.08
CA LEU A 108 38.68 -12.32 21.36
C LEU A 108 39.49 -12.71 22.62
N LYS A 109 39.88 -13.99 22.75
CA LYS A 109 40.82 -14.39 23.81
C LYS A 109 41.85 -15.47 23.42
N GLU A 110 42.15 -15.61 22.14
CA GLU A 110 43.30 -16.39 21.65
C GLU A 110 43.98 -15.67 20.49
N ARG A 111 44.65 -14.56 20.82
CA ARG A 111 45.90 -14.11 20.19
C ARG A 111 46.72 -13.36 21.24
#